data_AF-A0A800A7H6-F1
#
_entry.id   AF-A0A800A7H6-F1
#
_cell.length_a   1.000
_cell.length_b   1.000
_cell.length_c   1.000
_cell.angle_alpha   90.00
_cell.angle_beta   90.00
_cell.angle_gamma   90.00
#
_symmetry.space_group_name_H-M   'P 1'
#
loop_
_entity.id
_entity.type
_entity.pdbx_description
1 polymer ?
#
loop_
_entity_poly.entity_id
_entity_poly.type
_entity_poly.pdbx_seq_one_letter_code
_entity_poly.pdbx_strand_id
1 'polypeptide(L)' 'MAGDAALYFDPGDSEALARAVVKLLEDPGLREAMAARGRKRASRYDWPVVAADYRRAYLDAVV' A
#
# COMPACT_ATOMS: atom_id res chain seq x y z
N MET A 1 -2.64 3.19 -5.82
CA MET A 1 -2.43 4.07 -4.64
C MET A 1 -2.58 3.25 -3.36
N ALA A 2 -1.78 3.52 -2.32
CA ALA A 2 -1.75 2.75 -1.07
C ALA A 2 -2.90 3.08 -0.08
N GLY A 3 -3.82 3.99 -0.44
CA GLY A 3 -4.90 4.46 0.43
C GLY A 3 -4.37 5.10 1.71
N ASP A 4 -5.02 4.80 2.84
CA ASP A 4 -4.69 5.29 4.17
C ASP A 4 -3.48 4.60 4.83
N ALA A 5 -2.80 3.70 4.11
CA ALA A 5 -1.58 3.02 4.54
C ALA A 5 -0.29 3.80 4.23
N ALA A 6 -0.37 4.98 3.60
CA ALA A 6 0.79 5.79 3.21
C ALA A 6 0.56 7.28 3.49
N LEU A 7 1.66 8.00 3.70
CA LEU A 7 1.69 9.46 3.54
C LEU A 7 2.11 9.75 2.10
N TYR A 8 1.44 10.71 1.47
CA TYR A 8 1.74 11.15 0.11
C TYR A 8 2.44 12.49 0.14
N PHE A 9 3.30 12.69 -0.85
CA PHE A 9 4.02 13.93 -1.12
C PHE A 9 4.17 14.06 -2.63
N ASP A 10 4.42 15.28 -3.10
CA ASP A 10 4.54 15.54 -4.53
C ASP A 10 5.91 15.08 -5.05
N PRO A 11 5.96 14.40 -6.21
CA PRO A 11 7.23 14.05 -6.85
C PRO A 11 8.08 15.29 -7.12
N GLY A 12 9.35 15.25 -6.72
CA GLY A 12 10.28 16.38 -6.88
C GLY A 12 10.31 17.34 -5.69
N ASP A 13 9.38 17.25 -4.75
CA ASP A 13 9.43 18.01 -3.49
C ASP A 13 10.17 17.22 -2.40
N SER A 14 11.49 17.39 -2.34
CA SER A 14 12.35 16.73 -1.34
C SER A 14 12.02 17.17 0.09
N GLU A 15 11.55 18.40 0.28
CA GLU A 15 11.19 18.94 1.59
C GLU A 15 9.88 18.31 2.10
N ALA A 16 8.90 18.09 1.23
CA ALA A 16 7.69 17.34 1.58
C ALA A 16 7.98 15.89 1.94
N LEU A 17 8.89 15.23 1.21
CA LEU A 17 9.36 13.89 1.57
C LEU A 17 10.02 13.91 2.97
N ALA A 18 10.94 14.85 3.22
CA ALA A 18 11.62 14.96 4.51
C ALA A 18 10.62 15.13 5.66
N ARG A 19 9.63 16.03 5.52
CA ARG A 19 8.56 16.23 6.51
C ARG A 19 7.75 14.95 6.75
N ALA A 20 7.42 14.20 5.69
CA ALA A 20 6.68 12.95 5.81
C ALA A 20 7.48 11.87 6.56
N VAL A 21 8.79 11.77 6.29
CA VAL A 21 9.69 10.84 7.00
C VAL A 21 9.84 11.24 8.47
N VAL A 22 10.11 12.52 8.76
CA VAL A 22 10.23 13.04 10.12
C VAL A 22 8.97 12.75 10.93
N LYS A 23 7.78 13.02 10.36
CA LYS A 23 6.50 12.71 11.01
C LYS A 23 6.37 11.24 11.43
N LEU A 24 6.84 10.29 10.62
CA LEU A 24 6.81 8.87 10.96
C LEU A 24 7.85 8.46 12.01
N LEU A 25 8.95 9.21 12.10
CA LEU A 25 9.98 9.00 13.12
C LEU A 25 9.50 9.52 14.48
N GLU A 26 8.86 10.70 14.49
CA GLU A 26 8.37 11.38 15.69
C GLU A 26 7.07 10.78 16.26
N ASP A 27 6.25 10.12 15.43
CA ASP A 27 5.01 9.47 15.87
C ASP A 27 5.05 7.95 15.64
N PRO A 28 5.52 7.17 16.64
CA PRO A 28 5.51 5.71 16.60
C PRO A 28 4.12 5.10 16.41
N GLY A 29 3.08 5.71 16.98
CA GLY A 29 1.71 5.18 16.89
C GLY A 29 1.16 5.28 15.48
N LEU A 30 1.38 6.41 14.82
CA LEU A 30 1.06 6.58 13.40
C LEU A 30 1.83 5.58 12.54
N ARG A 31 3.13 5.42 12.79
CA ARG A 31 3.98 4.49 12.05
C ARG A 31 3.48 3.05 12.16
N GLU A 32 3.16 2.59 13.36
CA GLU A 32 2.63 1.24 13.60
C GLU A 32 1.27 1.03 12.94
N ALA A 33 0.36 2.00 13.09
CA ALA A 33 -0.96 1.93 12.48
C ALA A 33 -0.88 1.89 10.94
N MET A 34 0.01 2.69 10.35
CA MET A 34 0.25 2.65 8.91
C MET A 34 0.89 1.34 8.46
N ALA A 35 1.88 0.81 9.20
CA ALA A 35 2.51 -0.47 8.88
C ALA A 35 1.50 -1.63 8.93
N ALA A 36 0.60 -1.65 9.92
CA ALA A 36 -0.46 -2.65 10.03
C ALA A 36 -1.43 -2.58 8.84
N ARG A 37 -1.88 -1.37 8.48
CA ARG A 37 -2.74 -1.14 7.30
C ARG A 37 -2.03 -1.51 6.00
N GLY A 38 -0.75 -1.18 5.88
CA GLY A 38 0.10 -1.52 4.74
C GLY A 38 0.18 -3.02 4.54
N ARG A 39 0.48 -3.79 5.59
CA ARG A 39 0.51 -5.26 5.54
C ARG A 39 -0.83 -5.86 5.15
N LYS A 40 -1.93 -5.39 5.76
CA LYS A 40 -3.30 -5.84 5.42
C LYS A 40 -3.68 -5.54 3.97
N ARG A 41 -3.19 -4.43 3.41
CA ARG A 41 -3.43 -4.08 2.02
C ARG A 41 -2.56 -4.91 1.08
N ALA A 42 -1.28 -5.07 1.41
CA ALA A 42 -0.32 -5.82 0.62
C ALA A 42 -0.76 -7.28 0.41
N SER A 43 -1.37 -7.91 1.42
CA SER A 43 -1.85 -9.29 1.32
C SER A 43 -2.91 -9.52 0.24
N ARG A 44 -3.56 -8.47 -0.27
CA ARG A 44 -4.48 -8.56 -1.42
C ARG A 44 -3.76 -8.77 -2.74
N TYR A 45 -2.45 -8.49 -2.78
CA TYR A 45 -1.61 -8.59 -3.96
C TYR A 45 -0.62 -9.76 -3.84
N ASP A 46 -0.82 -10.65 -2.87
CA ASP A 46 -0.02 -11.87 -2.74
C ASP A 46 -0.23 -12.77 -3.97
N TRP A 47 0.84 -13.46 -4.38
CA TRP A 47 0.81 -14.29 -5.58
C TRP A 47 -0.36 -15.28 -5.67
N PRO A 48 -0.73 -16.01 -4.60
CA PRO A 48 -1.88 -16.92 -4.67
C PRO A 48 -3.21 -16.21 -4.94
N VAL A 49 -3.39 -14.99 -4.41
CA VAL A 49 -4.60 -14.18 -4.62
C VAL A 49 -4.67 -13.75 -6.08
N VAL A 50 -3.60 -13.14 -6.57
CA VAL A 50 -3.53 -12.65 -7.96
C VAL A 50 -3.71 -13.80 -8.95
N ALA A 51 -3.05 -14.95 -8.74
CA ALA A 51 -3.18 -16.11 -9.62
C ALA A 51 -4.62 -16.65 -9.67
N ALA A 52 -5.32 -16.68 -8.53
CA ALA A 52 -6.71 -17.10 -8.47
C ALA A 52 -7.64 -16.13 -9.22
N ASP A 53 -7.43 -14.82 -9.05
CA ASP A 53 -8.20 -13.78 -9.74
C ASP A 53 -8.01 -13.85 -11.26
N TYR A 54 -6.76 -14.01 -11.73
CA TYR A 54 -6.47 -14.19 -13.15
C TYR A 54 -7.09 -15.46 -13.70
N ARG A 55 -6.99 -16.59 -12.98
CA ARG A 55 -7.61 -17.85 -13.39
C ARG A 55 -9.12 -17.71 -13.54
N ARG A 56 -9.79 -16.98 -12.62
CA ARG A 56 -11.22 -16.68 -12.72
C ARG A 56 -11.53 -15.91 -14.01
N ALA A 57 -10.80 -14.83 -14.25
CA ALA A 57 -11.00 -14.01 -15.45
C ALA A 57 -10.83 -14.81 -16.75
N TYR A 58 -9.84 -15.72 -16.83
CA TYR A 58 -9.68 -16.60 -17.99
C TYR A 58 -10.86 -17.57 -18.18
N LEU A 59 -11.41 -18.13 -17.11
CA LEU A 59 -12.55 -19.05 -17.20
C LEU A 59 -13.83 -18.33 -17.63
N ASP A 60 -14.05 -17.12 -17.11
CA ASP A 60 -15.24 -16.32 -17.41
C ASP A 60 -15.26 -15.83 -18.87
N ALA A 61 -14.10 -15.70 -19.53
CA ALA A 61 -13.99 -15.26 -20.93
C ALA A 61 -14.17 -16.38 -21.97
N VAL A 62 -14.23 -17.65 -21.54
CA VAL A 62 -14.31 -18.83 -22.43
C VAL A 62 -15.74 -19.42 -22.47
N VAL A 63 -16.71 -18.77 -21.80
CA VAL A 63 -18.15 -19.10 -21.81
C VAL A 63 -18.91 -18.02 -22.57
#